data_AF-A0A382WXY9-F1
#
_entry.id   AF-A0A382WXY9-F1
#
_cell.length_a   1.000
_cell.length_b   1.000
_cell.length_c   1.000
_cell.angle_alpha   90.00
_cell.angle_beta   90.00
_cell.angle_gamma   90.00
#
_symmetry.space_group_name_H-M   'P 1'
#
loop_
_entity.id
_entity.type
_entity.pdbx_description
1 polymer ?
#
loop_
_entity_poly.entity_id
_entity_poly.type
_entity_poly.pdbx_seq_one_letter_code
_entity_poly.pdbx_strand_id
1 'polypeptide(L)'
;VAENEPLAKRTTLGVGGPAEIFIEPSSEADLAQALRYCTANRLPVFVLGRGSNLLIRDGGIRGGVVSLQHDFFSRIEVRGETLNCGARARLKHVANAARDAGLAGLEFLEGIPGCVGGALRMNAGAMGAVTFEVVERV
;
A
#
# COMPACT_ATOMS: atom_id res chain seq x y z
N VAL A 1 17.11 4.81 0.78
CA VAL A 1 17.28 4.06 -0.50
C VAL A 1 18.25 2.93 -0.22
N ALA A 2 17.98 1.72 -0.72
CA ALA A 2 18.84 0.56 -0.57
C ALA A 2 18.98 -0.16 -1.92
N GLU A 3 20.11 -0.82 -2.14
CA GLU A 3 20.37 -1.66 -3.31
C GLU A 3 20.22 -3.14 -2.95
N ASN A 4 19.74 -3.96 -3.89
CA ASN A 4 19.60 -5.41 -3.73
C ASN A 4 18.79 -5.84 -2.48
N GLU A 5 17.76 -5.08 -2.10
CA GLU A 5 16.94 -5.36 -0.91
C GLU A 5 16.14 -6.68 -1.10
N PRO A 6 16.28 -7.69 -0.22
CA PRO A 6 15.57 -8.94 -0.35
C PRO A 6 14.06 -8.78 -0.09
N LEU A 7 13.23 -9.00 -1.12
CA LEU A 7 11.79 -8.78 -1.04
C LEU A 7 11.03 -9.87 -0.30
N ALA A 8 11.64 -11.03 -0.05
CA ALA A 8 11.08 -12.09 0.80
C ALA A 8 10.63 -11.58 2.17
N LYS A 9 11.38 -10.65 2.78
CA LYS A 9 11.02 -10.02 4.07
C LYS A 9 9.91 -8.98 3.96
N ARG A 10 9.51 -8.63 2.74
CA ARG A 10 8.54 -7.57 2.41
C ARG A 10 7.24 -8.12 1.81
N THR A 11 7.11 -9.44 1.66
CA THR A 11 5.90 -10.13 1.23
C THR A 11 5.37 -11.05 2.33
N THR A 12 4.05 -11.30 2.36
CA THR A 12 3.47 -12.19 3.38
C THR A 12 3.74 -13.67 3.10
N LEU A 13 4.02 -14.02 1.85
CA LEU A 13 4.42 -15.38 1.47
C LEU A 13 5.87 -15.70 1.86
N GLY A 14 6.66 -14.70 2.28
CA GLY A 14 8.06 -14.92 2.65
C GLY A 14 8.96 -15.24 1.46
N VAL A 15 8.55 -14.88 0.24
CA VAL A 15 9.25 -15.18 -1.01
C VAL A 15 9.51 -13.90 -1.81
N GLY A 16 10.59 -13.90 -2.59
CA GLY A 16 10.98 -12.77 -3.43
C GLY A 16 12.46 -12.51 -3.40
N GLY A 17 13.05 -12.43 -4.60
CA GLY A 17 14.42 -12.01 -4.82
C GLY A 17 14.68 -10.53 -4.50
N PRO A 18 15.85 -10.00 -4.91
CA PRO A 18 16.24 -8.63 -4.60
C PRO A 18 15.44 -7.59 -5.41
N ALA A 19 15.12 -6.46 -4.79
CA ALA A 19 14.83 -5.23 -5.52
C ALA A 19 16.15 -4.59 -5.95
N GLU A 20 16.29 -4.23 -7.23
CA GLU A 20 17.49 -3.54 -7.74
C GLU A 20 17.72 -2.23 -6.98
N ILE A 21 16.68 -1.39 -6.89
CA ILE A 21 16.68 -0.17 -6.07
C ILE A 21 15.41 -0.15 -5.22
N PHE A 22 15.55 -0.14 -3.90
CA PHE A 22 14.45 -0.06 -2.96
C PHE A 22 14.34 1.33 -2.35
N ILE A 23 13.15 1.93 -2.43
CA ILE A 23 12.89 3.33 -2.13
C ILE A 23 11.77 3.43 -1.10
N GLU A 24 12.07 4.00 0.05
CA GLU A 24 11.10 4.29 1.11
C GLU A 24 10.99 5.82 1.28
N PRO A 25 10.06 6.49 0.58
CA PRO A 25 9.86 7.93 0.74
C PRO A 25 9.24 8.23 2.11
N SER A 26 9.58 9.37 2.70
CA SER A 26 9.02 9.83 3.98
C SER A 26 7.87 10.82 3.84
N SER A 27 7.71 11.39 2.65
CA SER A 27 6.72 12.42 2.32
C SER A 27 6.24 12.32 0.87
N GLU A 28 5.19 13.07 0.51
CA GLU A 28 4.77 13.22 -0.89
C GLU A 28 5.84 13.86 -1.78
N ALA A 29 6.60 14.83 -1.23
CA ALA A 29 7.70 15.46 -1.95
C ALA A 29 8.81 14.45 -2.27
N ASP A 30 9.16 13.59 -1.32
CA ASP A 30 10.15 12.52 -1.51
C ASP A 30 9.66 11.50 -2.54
N LEU A 31 8.39 11.10 -2.44
CA LEU A 31 7.77 10.19 -3.40
C LEU A 31 7.82 10.78 -4.81
N ALA A 32 7.42 12.04 -4.96
CA ALA A 32 7.44 12.72 -6.24
C ALA A 32 8.88 12.87 -6.79
N GLN A 33 9.86 13.13 -5.93
CA GLN A 33 11.27 13.19 -6.31
C GLN A 33 11.78 11.83 -6.80
N ALA A 34 11.49 10.75 -6.08
CA ALA A 34 11.85 9.40 -6.45
C ALA A 34 11.24 8.99 -7.80
N LEU A 35 9.94 9.26 -8.00
CA LEU A 35 9.25 8.97 -9.25
C LEU A 35 9.85 9.76 -10.41
N ARG A 36 10.10 11.07 -10.24
CA ARG A 36 10.78 11.89 -11.26
C ARG A 36 12.15 11.36 -11.61
N TYR A 37 12.94 10.93 -10.62
CA TYR A 37 14.25 10.34 -10.85
C TYR A 37 14.15 9.05 -11.66
N CYS A 38 13.25 8.13 -11.30
CA CYS A 38 13.04 6.90 -12.04
C CYS A 38 12.60 7.18 -13.49
N THR A 39 11.67 8.11 -13.69
CA THR A 39 11.22 8.51 -15.04
C THR A 39 12.37 9.10 -15.87
N ALA A 40 13.15 10.03 -15.32
CA ALA A 40 14.27 10.67 -16.02
C ALA A 40 15.33 9.65 -16.47
N ASN A 41 15.56 8.62 -15.66
CA ASN A 41 16.54 7.56 -15.94
C ASN A 41 15.93 6.33 -16.62
N ARG A 42 14.65 6.38 -17.02
CA ARG A 42 13.92 5.25 -17.64
C ARG A 42 13.95 3.97 -16.81
N LEU A 43 14.00 4.11 -15.49
CA LEU A 43 13.92 2.98 -14.57
C LEU A 43 12.44 2.58 -14.42
N PRO A 44 12.08 1.32 -14.66
CA PRO A 44 10.73 0.85 -14.39
C PRO A 44 10.44 0.98 -12.88
N VAL A 45 9.21 1.38 -12.54
CA VAL A 45 8.79 1.55 -11.15
C VAL A 45 7.77 0.47 -10.79
N PHE A 46 8.01 -0.20 -9.67
CA PHE A 46 7.06 -1.11 -9.04
C PHE A 46 6.67 -0.57 -7.66
N VAL A 47 5.38 -0.41 -7.39
CA VAL A 47 4.90 0.05 -6.08
C VAL A 47 4.57 -1.16 -5.20
N LEU A 48 5.24 -1.28 -4.07
CA LEU A 48 5.08 -2.35 -3.10
C LEU A 48 4.31 -1.87 -1.86
N GLY A 49 3.08 -2.37 -1.72
CA GLY A 49 2.29 -2.25 -0.48
C GLY A 49 2.75 -3.22 0.61
N ARG A 50 1.81 -3.92 1.26
CA ARG A 50 2.13 -4.95 2.27
C ARG A 50 2.67 -6.27 1.68
N GLY A 51 2.68 -6.41 0.36
CA GLY A 51 3.08 -7.65 -0.31
C GLY A 51 2.19 -8.86 0.03
N SER A 52 0.92 -8.63 0.40
CA SER A 52 -0.02 -9.68 0.78
C SER A 52 -0.65 -10.43 -0.40
N ASN A 53 -0.46 -9.93 -1.62
CA ASN A 53 -0.99 -10.50 -2.84
C ASN A 53 0.09 -10.54 -3.94
N LEU A 54 1.33 -10.89 -3.57
CA LEU A 54 2.46 -10.93 -4.49
C LEU A 54 3.22 -12.25 -4.38
N LEU A 55 3.49 -12.85 -5.53
CA LEU A 55 4.45 -13.95 -5.71
C LEU A 55 5.64 -13.40 -6.51
N ILE A 56 6.69 -12.99 -5.81
CA ILE A 56 7.88 -12.42 -6.43
C ILE A 56 8.87 -13.55 -6.69
N ARG A 57 9.39 -13.63 -7.92
CA ARG A 57 10.39 -14.64 -8.31
C ARG A 57 11.72 -14.40 -7.60
N ASP A 58 12.55 -15.44 -7.49
CA ASP A 58 13.89 -15.35 -6.87
C ASP A 58 14.84 -14.42 -7.63
N GLY A 59 14.58 -14.18 -8.92
CA GLY A 59 15.29 -13.17 -9.72
C GLY A 59 14.95 -11.72 -9.36
N GLY A 60 13.97 -11.49 -8.48
CA GLY A 60 13.67 -10.16 -7.94
C GLY A 60 12.93 -9.22 -8.88
N ILE A 61 13.08 -7.92 -8.63
CA ILE A 61 12.45 -6.83 -9.41
C ILE A 61 13.52 -5.83 -9.86
N ARG A 62 13.58 -5.60 -11.17
CA ARG A 62 14.46 -4.58 -11.79
C ARG A 62 13.87 -3.17 -11.64
N GLY A 63 14.73 -2.16 -11.61
CA GLY A 63 14.38 -0.76 -11.45
C GLY A 63 14.00 -0.38 -10.01
N GLY A 64 13.15 0.63 -9.87
CA GLY A 64 12.77 1.21 -8.58
C GLY A 64 11.56 0.52 -7.96
N VAL A 65 11.76 -0.15 -6.82
CA VAL A 65 10.69 -0.63 -5.95
C VAL A 65 10.38 0.42 -4.89
N VAL A 66 9.22 1.06 -4.99
CA VAL A 66 8.77 2.08 -4.04
C VAL A 66 7.85 1.46 -3.00
N SER A 67 8.19 1.57 -1.72
CA SER A 67 7.34 1.14 -0.61
C SER A 67 7.06 2.28 0.35
N LEU A 68 5.78 2.60 0.58
CA LEU A 68 5.36 3.77 1.34
C LEU A 68 5.47 3.58 2.86
N GLN A 69 6.59 3.06 3.38
CA GLN A 69 6.73 2.59 4.77
C GLN A 69 6.75 3.68 5.85
N HIS A 70 6.71 4.96 5.50
CA HIS A 70 6.64 6.02 6.48
C HIS A 70 5.22 6.22 7.02
N ASP A 71 5.11 6.62 8.30
CA ASP A 71 3.82 6.73 8.98
C ASP A 71 2.92 7.85 8.44
N PHE A 72 3.52 8.81 7.72
CA PHE A 72 2.80 9.80 6.93
C PHE A 72 1.74 9.14 6.02
N PHE A 73 2.10 8.03 5.36
CA PHE A 73 1.21 7.34 4.42
C PHE A 73 0.20 6.40 5.09
N SER A 74 0.23 6.23 6.41
CA SER A 74 -0.71 5.38 7.16
C SER A 74 -1.75 6.15 7.97
N ARG A 75 -1.78 7.48 7.86
CA ARG A 75 -2.74 8.33 8.56
C ARG A 75 -4.19 7.97 8.18
N ILE A 76 -5.06 8.02 9.17
CA ILE A 76 -6.51 7.84 9.03
C ILE A 76 -7.14 9.01 9.78
N GLU A 77 -7.93 9.82 9.07
CA GLU A 77 -8.65 10.96 9.63
C GLU A 77 -10.15 10.75 9.43
N VAL A 78 -10.92 10.77 10.51
CA VAL A 78 -12.38 10.76 10.45
C VAL A 78 -12.89 12.19 10.22
N ARG A 79 -13.74 12.38 9.22
CA ARG A 79 -14.34 13.67 8.85
C ARG A 79 -15.84 13.51 8.66
N GLY A 80 -16.58 13.72 9.75
CA GLY A 80 -18.02 13.47 9.77
C GLY A 80 -18.31 12.01 9.44
N GLU A 81 -18.96 11.78 8.31
CA GLU A 81 -19.35 10.45 7.82
C GLU A 81 -18.31 9.79 6.90
N THR A 82 -17.16 10.43 6.68
CA THR A 82 -16.12 9.96 5.76
C THR A 82 -14.79 9.69 6.47
N LEU A 83 -13.94 8.84 5.88
CA LEU A 83 -12.58 8.60 6.34
C LEU A 83 -11.58 8.98 5.24
N ASN A 84 -10.65 9.87 5.55
CA ASN A 84 -9.47 10.10 4.71
C ASN A 84 -8.34 9.15 5.16
N CYS A 85 -7.96 8.24 4.27
CA CYS A 85 -6.98 7.20 4.58
C CYS A 85 -5.76 7.30 3.67
N GLY A 86 -4.56 7.28 4.25
CA GLY A 86 -3.33 7.15 3.50
C GLY A 86 -3.17 5.77 2.85
N ALA A 87 -2.43 5.68 1.75
CA ALA A 87 -2.29 4.46 0.96
C ALA A 87 -1.68 3.25 1.70
N ARG A 88 -0.91 3.47 2.78
CA ARG A 88 -0.36 2.42 3.67
C ARG A 88 -1.28 2.07 4.83
N ALA A 89 -2.35 2.81 5.08
CA ALA A 89 -3.29 2.52 6.16
C ALA A 89 -3.76 1.06 6.07
N ARG A 90 -3.59 0.31 7.16
CA ARG A 90 -3.97 -1.11 7.20
C ARG A 90 -5.50 -1.20 7.17
N LEU A 91 -6.04 -2.12 6.37
CA LEU A 91 -7.49 -2.27 6.20
C LEU A 91 -8.20 -2.52 7.54
N LYS A 92 -7.62 -3.37 8.40
CA LYS A 92 -8.07 -3.56 9.79
C LYS A 92 -8.13 -2.27 10.61
N HIS A 93 -7.16 -1.36 10.45
CA HIS A 93 -7.16 -0.09 11.18
C HIS A 93 -8.23 0.87 10.64
N VAL A 94 -8.51 0.83 9.33
CA VAL A 94 -9.61 1.59 8.72
C VAL A 94 -10.96 1.09 9.25
N ALA A 95 -11.17 -0.23 9.28
CA ALA A 95 -12.38 -0.83 9.86
C ALA A 95 -12.56 -0.44 11.34
N ASN A 96 -11.48 -0.49 12.13
CA ASN A 96 -11.51 -0.08 13.53
C ASN A 96 -11.86 1.40 13.70
N ALA A 97 -11.24 2.29 12.91
CA ALA A 97 -11.51 3.72 12.97
C ALA A 97 -12.97 4.05 12.61
N ALA A 98 -13.53 3.36 11.60
CA ALA A 98 -14.93 3.50 11.23
C ALA A 98 -15.86 3.06 12.36
N ARG A 99 -15.60 1.87 12.95
CA ARG A 99 -16.33 1.36 14.12
C ARG A 99 -16.29 2.35 15.28
N ASP A 100 -15.12 2.87 15.61
CA ASP A 100 -14.93 3.78 16.76
C ASP A 100 -15.65 5.13 16.53
N ALA A 101 -15.85 5.51 15.27
CA ALA A 101 -16.64 6.68 14.86
C ALA A 101 -18.15 6.37 14.69
N GLY A 102 -18.60 5.13 14.88
CA GLY A 102 -20.00 4.73 14.67
C GLY A 102 -20.41 4.64 13.20
N LEU A 103 -19.45 4.48 12.29
CA LEU A 103 -19.67 4.38 10.85
C LEU A 103 -19.69 2.90 10.41
N ALA A 104 -20.75 2.52 9.71
CA ALA A 104 -20.94 1.17 9.16
C ALA A 104 -20.49 1.08 7.69
N GLY A 105 -20.39 -0.13 7.16
CA GLY A 105 -20.08 -0.41 5.75
C GLY A 105 -18.61 -0.69 5.45
N LEU A 106 -17.73 -0.62 6.46
CA LEU A 106 -16.29 -0.91 6.34
C LEU A 106 -15.85 -2.16 7.12
N GLU A 107 -16.80 -2.93 7.65
CA GLU A 107 -16.56 -4.12 8.46
C GLU A 107 -15.83 -5.21 7.68
N PHE A 108 -16.14 -5.34 6.38
CA PHE A 108 -15.54 -6.33 5.49
C PHE A 108 -14.01 -6.17 5.34
N LEU A 109 -13.46 -5.00 5.68
CA LEU A 109 -12.03 -4.72 5.64
C LEU A 109 -11.23 -5.36 6.80
N GLU A 110 -11.88 -5.77 7.89
CA GLU A 110 -11.21 -6.25 9.12
C GLU A 110 -10.29 -7.44 8.86
N GLY A 111 -10.76 -8.40 8.07
CA GLY A 111 -10.07 -9.66 7.78
C GLY A 111 -9.15 -9.62 6.56
N ILE A 112 -9.15 -8.55 5.76
CA ILE A 112 -8.37 -8.51 4.51
C ILE A 112 -6.93 -8.09 4.82
N PRO A 113 -5.93 -8.96 4.57
CA PRO A 113 -4.53 -8.59 4.75
C PRO A 113 -4.13 -7.58 3.67
N GLY A 114 -3.80 -6.36 4.06
CA GLY A 114 -3.42 -5.35 3.06
C GLY A 114 -3.39 -3.94 3.61
N CYS A 115 -3.25 -3.00 2.68
CA CYS A 115 -3.39 -1.57 2.92
C CYS A 115 -4.31 -0.95 1.88
N VAL A 116 -4.81 0.26 2.14
CA VAL A 116 -5.77 0.99 1.29
C VAL A 116 -5.32 1.05 -0.17
N GLY A 117 -4.07 1.42 -0.45
CA GLY A 117 -3.57 1.49 -1.84
C GLY A 117 -3.58 0.13 -2.55
N GLY A 118 -3.29 -0.95 -1.83
CA GLY A 118 -3.40 -2.30 -2.37
C GLY A 118 -4.85 -2.73 -2.60
N ALA A 119 -5.76 -2.36 -1.70
CA ALA A 119 -7.19 -2.62 -1.83
C ALA A 119 -7.78 -1.89 -3.05
N LEU A 120 -7.43 -0.61 -3.25
CA LEU A 120 -7.80 0.16 -4.43
C LEU A 120 -7.28 -0.48 -5.71
N ARG A 121 -6.02 -0.97 -5.72
CA ARG A 121 -5.43 -1.61 -6.90
C ARG A 121 -6.13 -2.91 -7.30
N MET A 122 -6.75 -3.60 -6.35
CA MET A 122 -7.34 -4.94 -6.52
C MET A 122 -8.87 -4.94 -6.48
N ASN A 123 -9.50 -3.80 -6.16
CA ASN A 123 -10.89 -3.74 -5.69
C ASN A 123 -11.16 -4.82 -4.62
N ALA A 124 -10.33 -4.86 -3.58
CA ALA A 124 -10.37 -5.92 -2.57
C ALA A 124 -11.77 -6.05 -1.94
N GLY A 125 -12.20 -7.29 -1.67
CA GLY A 125 -13.53 -7.56 -1.14
C GLY A 125 -13.56 -8.81 -0.29
N ALA A 126 -14.55 -8.85 0.59
CA ALA A 126 -14.85 -9.97 1.47
C ALA A 126 -16.33 -9.88 1.89
N MET A 127 -16.93 -11.00 2.27
CA MET A 127 -18.30 -11.05 2.81
C MET A 127 -19.36 -10.35 1.94
N GLY A 128 -19.18 -10.37 0.61
CA GLY A 128 -20.14 -9.80 -0.35
C GLY A 128 -19.99 -8.29 -0.63
N ALA A 129 -19.03 -7.60 0.00
CA ALA A 129 -18.74 -6.19 -0.25
C ALA A 129 -17.36 -6.01 -0.91
N VAL A 130 -17.18 -4.92 -1.66
CA VAL A 130 -15.93 -4.58 -2.35
C VAL A 130 -15.50 -3.14 -2.13
N THR A 131 -14.20 -2.88 -2.21
CA THR A 131 -13.58 -1.57 -1.87
C THR A 131 -14.20 -0.40 -2.64
N PHE A 132 -14.49 -0.55 -3.94
CA PHE A 132 -14.98 0.57 -4.75
C PHE A 132 -16.43 0.97 -4.47
N GLU A 133 -17.23 0.15 -3.77
CA GLU A 133 -18.59 0.54 -3.36
C GLU A 133 -18.60 1.61 -2.27
N VAL A 134 -17.47 1.77 -1.56
CA VAL A 134 -17.33 2.67 -0.41
C VAL A 134 -16.29 3.78 -0.65
N VAL A 135 -15.80 3.94 -1.89
CA VAL A 135 -14.82 4.97 -2.26
C VAL A 135 -15.51 6.14 -2.93
N GLU A 136 -15.41 7.32 -2.33
CA GLU A 136 -15.89 8.57 -2.93
C GLU A 136 -14.88 9.21 -3.89
N ARG A 137 -13.58 9.20 -3.51
CA ARG A 137 -12.49 9.81 -4.27
C ARG A 137 -11.13 9.19 -3.94
N VAL A 138 -10.21 9.21 -4.90
CA VAL A 138 -8.78 8.89 -4.73
C VAL A 138 -7.93 10.09 -5.11
#